data_AF-A0AA96UDJ7-F1
#
_entry.id   AF-A0AA96UDJ7-F1
#
_cell.length_a   1.000
_cell.length_b   1.000
_cell.length_c   1.000
_cell.angle_alpha   90.00
_cell.angle_beta   90.00
_cell.angle_gamma   90.00
#
_symmetry.space_group_name_H-M   'P 1'
#
loop_
_entity.id
_entity.type
_entity.pdbx_description
1 polymer ?
#
loop_
_entity_poly.entity_id
_entity_poly.type
_entity_poly.pdbx_seq_one_letter_code
_entity_poly.pdbx_strand_id
1 'polypeptide(L)'
;MTNPNKRKGTAWESSVRDHLNGELGLLGEDGKIRDPFFWGNARRPAQEGARDVGDVHLVPFVLECKDVAKPTIPGFLRQAVTEAGHAGFPFGVAVVKVRGAAVRRGKVYFTVATWTQVRHVLGMDTDSMRKLYGFTATVRGTNTERWYLSCEMDAFAALVEDVRAVYGTEVIRAVR
;
A
#
# COMPACT_ATOMS: atom_id res chain seq x y z
N MET A 1 9.08 27.54 -10.18
CA MET A 1 9.57 26.55 -11.15
C MET A 1 9.48 25.16 -10.52
N THR A 2 8.57 24.31 -10.99
CA THR A 2 8.29 22.99 -10.36
C THR A 2 9.41 22.00 -10.71
N ASN A 3 10.14 21.51 -9.70
CA ASN A 3 11.22 20.54 -9.87
C ASN A 3 10.72 19.31 -10.67
N PRO A 4 11.34 18.95 -11.82
CA PRO A 4 10.92 17.83 -12.65
C PRO A 4 10.82 16.49 -11.92
N ASN A 5 11.66 16.27 -10.90
CA ASN A 5 11.62 15.06 -10.08
C ASN A 5 10.38 15.05 -9.17
N LYS A 6 10.01 16.20 -8.60
CA LYS A 6 8.78 16.34 -7.80
C LYS A 6 7.55 16.06 -8.65
N ARG A 7 7.52 16.54 -9.90
CA ARG A 7 6.42 16.25 -10.84
C ARG A 7 6.29 14.76 -11.15
N LYS A 8 7.41 14.04 -11.32
CA LYS A 8 7.40 12.59 -11.55
C LYS A 8 6.89 11.82 -10.33
N GLY A 9 7.30 12.22 -9.12
CA GLY A 9 6.76 11.67 -7.86
C GLY A 9 5.24 11.84 -7.79
N THR A 10 4.75 13.07 -7.91
CA THR A 10 3.32 13.37 -7.86
C THR A 10 2.51 12.61 -8.93
N ALA A 11 3.05 12.46 -10.13
CA ALA A 11 2.41 11.67 -11.19
C ALA A 11 2.36 10.18 -10.83
N TRP A 12 3.40 9.64 -10.19
CA TRP A 12 3.43 8.28 -9.71
C TRP A 12 2.38 8.03 -8.61
N GLU A 13 2.35 8.89 -7.59
CA GLU A 13 1.37 8.81 -6.50
C GLU A 13 -0.07 8.86 -7.03
N SER A 14 -0.34 9.76 -7.99
CA SER A 14 -1.67 9.87 -8.62
C SER A 14 -2.02 8.62 -9.42
N SER A 15 -1.05 8.05 -10.16
CA SER A 15 -1.25 6.81 -10.91
C SER A 15 -1.56 5.63 -9.99
N VAL A 16 -0.87 5.52 -8.85
CA VAL A 16 -1.13 4.47 -7.84
C VAL A 16 -2.53 4.61 -7.27
N ARG A 17 -2.93 5.83 -6.87
CA ARG A 17 -4.29 6.12 -6.37
C ARG A 17 -5.35 5.70 -7.38
N ASP A 18 -5.19 6.11 -8.63
CA ASP A 18 -6.17 5.86 -9.69
C ASP A 18 -6.25 4.38 -10.06
N HIS A 19 -5.10 3.70 -10.17
CA HIS A 19 -5.04 2.25 -10.37
C HIS A 19 -5.77 1.50 -9.27
N LEU A 20 -5.49 1.79 -8.00
CA LEU A 20 -6.09 1.08 -6.88
C LEU A 20 -7.59 1.35 -6.77
N ASN A 21 -8.06 2.59 -6.96
CA ASN A 21 -9.50 2.85 -7.00
C ASN A 21 -10.19 2.14 -8.18
N GLY A 22 -9.50 1.99 -9.32
CA GLY A 22 -9.99 1.23 -10.47
C GLY A 22 -10.13 -0.27 -10.16
N GLU A 23 -9.07 -0.90 -9.66
CA GLU A 23 -9.06 -2.32 -9.30
C GLU A 23 -10.08 -2.64 -8.19
N LEU A 24 -10.30 -1.72 -7.24
CA LEU A 24 -11.28 -1.87 -6.16
C LEU A 24 -12.72 -1.53 -6.59
N GLY A 25 -12.97 -1.27 -7.88
CA GLY A 25 -14.30 -0.95 -8.40
C GLY A 25 -14.90 0.36 -7.86
N LEU A 26 -14.06 1.25 -7.34
CA LEU A 26 -14.48 2.51 -6.70
C LEU A 26 -14.68 3.65 -7.70
N LEU A 27 -14.35 3.43 -8.98
CA LEU A 27 -14.54 4.39 -10.07
C LEU A 27 -15.84 4.13 -10.85
N GLY A 28 -16.55 5.19 -11.21
CA GLY A 28 -17.68 5.17 -12.13
C GLY A 28 -17.23 5.01 -13.58
N GLU A 29 -18.19 4.92 -14.50
CA GLU A 29 -17.92 4.80 -15.94
C GLU A 29 -17.14 6.00 -16.50
N ASP A 30 -17.25 7.16 -15.87
CA ASP A 30 -16.53 8.39 -16.24
C ASP A 30 -15.11 8.46 -15.64
N GLY A 31 -14.65 7.39 -14.97
CA GLY A 31 -13.35 7.30 -14.33
C GLY A 31 -13.21 8.09 -13.02
N LYS A 32 -14.30 8.67 -12.49
CA LYS A 32 -14.29 9.39 -11.21
C LYS A 32 -14.72 8.49 -10.06
N ILE A 33 -14.32 8.83 -8.85
CA ILE A 33 -14.74 8.14 -7.63
C ILE A 33 -16.28 8.18 -7.53
N ARG A 34 -16.91 7.00 -7.38
CA ARG A 34 -18.38 6.85 -7.29
C ARG A 34 -18.95 7.54 -6.05
N ASP A 35 -18.34 7.29 -4.90
CA ASP A 35 -18.70 7.91 -3.63
C ASP A 35 -17.48 8.62 -3.03
N PRO A 36 -17.38 9.95 -3.14
CA PRO A 36 -16.28 10.73 -2.57
C PRO A 36 -16.13 10.62 -1.06
N PHE A 37 -17.17 10.19 -0.34
CA PHE A 37 -17.18 10.05 1.12
C PHE A 37 -16.88 8.63 1.59
N PHE A 38 -16.81 7.65 0.67
CA PHE A 38 -16.45 6.29 1.02
C PHE A 38 -15.05 6.23 1.62
N TRP A 39 -14.96 5.76 2.87
CA TRP A 39 -13.72 5.69 3.64
C TRP A 39 -12.65 4.81 2.98
N GLY A 40 -13.07 3.86 2.13
CA GLY A 40 -12.18 2.92 1.45
C GLY A 40 -11.50 3.48 0.20
N ASN A 41 -11.79 4.70 -0.24
CA ASN A 41 -11.10 5.29 -1.40
C ASN A 41 -9.59 5.40 -1.13
N ALA A 42 -8.77 5.09 -2.13
CA ALA A 42 -7.38 5.52 -2.17
C ALA A 42 -7.34 7.04 -2.31
N ARG A 43 -6.64 7.73 -1.41
CA ARG A 43 -6.56 9.21 -1.39
C ARG A 43 -5.14 9.67 -1.15
N ARG A 44 -4.76 10.80 -1.77
CA ARG A 44 -3.53 11.50 -1.42
C ARG A 44 -3.86 12.49 -0.30
N PRO A 45 -3.26 12.37 0.90
CA PRO A 45 -3.51 13.32 1.97
C PRO A 45 -2.98 14.70 1.58
N ALA A 46 -3.66 15.76 2.02
CA ALA A 46 -3.08 17.09 1.98
C ALA A 46 -1.91 17.13 2.97
N GLN A 47 -0.76 17.67 2.56
CA GLN A 47 0.38 17.86 3.45
C GLN A 47 0.10 19.06 4.37
N GLU A 48 -0.74 18.84 5.38
CA GLU A 48 -1.11 19.82 6.41
C GLU A 48 -0.57 19.35 7.76
N GLY A 49 0.64 19.77 8.11
CA GLY A 49 1.28 19.41 9.38
C GLY A 49 2.81 19.31 9.30
N ALA A 50 3.44 19.12 10.46
CA ALA A 50 4.90 18.98 10.56
C ALA A 50 5.40 17.55 10.30
N ARG A 51 4.51 16.55 10.27
CA ARG A 51 4.86 15.13 10.13
C ARG A 51 4.43 14.62 8.76
N ASP A 52 5.28 13.80 8.15
CA ASP A 52 4.91 13.05 6.95
C ASP A 52 3.96 11.91 7.33
N VAL A 53 2.85 11.81 6.60
CA VAL A 53 1.77 10.83 6.81
C VAL A 53 1.61 9.88 5.62
N GLY A 54 2.61 9.88 4.73
CA GLY A 54 2.71 9.01 3.55
C GLY A 54 2.01 9.58 2.31
N ASP A 55 2.33 8.98 1.18
CA ASP A 55 1.92 9.48 -0.14
C ASP A 55 0.46 9.17 -0.51
N VAL A 56 -0.02 7.97 -0.16
CA VAL A 56 -1.39 7.52 -0.43
C VAL A 56 -1.96 6.80 0.80
N HIS A 57 -3.15 7.21 1.22
CA HIS A 57 -3.96 6.53 2.23
C HIS A 57 -4.92 5.56 1.54
N LEU A 58 -4.88 4.30 1.95
CA LEU A 58 -5.79 3.25 1.51
C LEU A 58 -6.10 2.35 2.70
N VAL A 59 -7.10 2.73 3.51
CA VAL A 59 -7.42 2.05 4.78
C VAL A 59 -7.45 0.53 4.62
N PRO A 60 -6.77 -0.26 5.47
CA PRO A 60 -5.99 0.12 6.65
C PRO A 60 -4.48 0.37 6.38
N PHE A 61 -4.09 0.64 5.14
CA PHE A 61 -2.72 0.86 4.71
C PHE A 61 -2.38 2.34 4.45
N VAL A 62 -1.13 2.70 4.72
CA VAL A 62 -0.44 3.87 4.18
C VAL A 62 0.64 3.40 3.22
N LEU A 63 0.69 4.04 2.06
CA LEU A 63 1.54 3.67 0.94
C LEU A 63 2.61 4.74 0.73
N GLU A 64 3.86 4.32 0.77
CA GLU A 64 5.00 5.15 0.38
C GLU A 64 5.41 4.86 -1.07
N CYS A 65 5.26 5.83 -1.96
CA CYS A 65 5.29 5.65 -3.40
C CYS A 65 6.64 6.10 -4.00
N LYS A 66 7.42 5.16 -4.54
CA LYS A 66 8.75 5.47 -5.11
C LYS A 66 8.87 5.13 -6.61
N ASP A 67 9.17 6.14 -7.43
CA ASP A 67 9.55 5.99 -8.85
C ASP A 67 11.07 6.16 -9.04
N VAL A 68 11.80 5.05 -9.08
CA VAL A 68 13.25 5.03 -8.91
C VAL A 68 13.97 4.28 -10.03
N ALA A 69 15.21 4.67 -10.32
CA ALA A 69 16.06 3.91 -11.24
C ALA A 69 16.63 2.64 -10.57
N LYS A 70 17.00 2.75 -9.29
CA LYS A 70 17.54 1.66 -8.47
C LYS A 70 16.82 1.65 -7.12
N PRO A 71 16.09 0.58 -6.78
CA PRO A 71 15.29 0.53 -5.56
C PRO A 71 16.12 0.23 -4.31
N THR A 72 15.84 0.96 -3.22
CA THR A 72 16.39 0.73 -1.87
C THR A 72 15.26 0.34 -0.91
N ILE A 73 14.69 -0.85 -1.14
CA ILE A 73 13.44 -1.30 -0.50
C ILE A 73 13.44 -1.20 1.03
N PRO A 74 14.46 -1.66 1.79
CA PRO A 74 14.42 -1.57 3.24
C PRO A 74 14.33 -0.13 3.78
N GLY A 75 14.91 0.84 3.06
CA GLY A 75 14.80 2.26 3.43
C GLY A 75 13.38 2.77 3.26
N PHE A 76 12.74 2.44 2.14
CA PHE A 76 11.36 2.84 1.85
C PHE A 76 10.36 2.22 2.82
N LEU A 77 10.58 0.96 3.22
CA LEU A 77 9.72 0.28 4.19
C LEU A 77 9.79 0.91 5.59
N ARG A 78 10.98 1.31 6.06
CA ARG A 78 11.10 2.03 7.34
C ARG A 78 10.36 3.35 7.33
N GLN A 79 10.44 4.08 6.22
CA GLN A 79 9.69 5.32 6.02
C GLN A 79 8.18 5.04 6.06
N ALA A 80 7.69 4.09 5.25
CA ALA A 80 6.28 3.74 5.19
C ALA A 80 5.69 3.33 6.55
N VAL A 81 6.42 2.53 7.35
CA VAL A 81 5.98 2.12 8.68
C VAL A 81 5.90 3.31 9.64
N THR A 82 6.86 4.22 9.57
CA THR A 82 6.87 5.45 10.39
C THR A 82 5.69 6.35 10.05
N GLU A 83 5.44 6.56 8.75
CA GLU A 83 4.35 7.39 8.24
C GLU A 83 2.98 6.79 8.52
N ALA A 84 2.82 5.46 8.44
CA ALA A 84 1.60 4.78 8.89
C ALA A 84 1.31 5.09 10.36
N GLY A 85 2.33 5.05 11.22
CA GLY A 85 2.22 5.42 12.63
C GLY A 85 1.81 6.89 12.82
N HIS A 86 2.37 7.81 12.03
CA HIS A 86 1.98 9.23 12.06
C HIS A 86 0.53 9.44 11.60
N ALA A 87 0.08 8.70 10.59
CA ALA A 87 -1.26 8.75 10.05
C ALA A 87 -2.30 8.06 10.94
N GLY A 88 -1.87 7.25 11.92
CA GLY A 88 -2.75 6.44 12.78
C GLY A 88 -3.23 5.14 12.12
N PHE A 89 -2.53 4.66 11.09
CA PHE A 89 -2.88 3.43 10.37
C PHE A 89 -2.00 2.27 10.85
N PRO A 90 -2.55 1.04 10.90
CA PRO A 90 -1.80 -0.10 11.41
C PRO A 90 -0.69 -0.58 10.46
N PHE A 91 -0.81 -0.32 9.14
CA PHE A 91 0.08 -0.92 8.15
C PHE A 91 0.72 0.13 7.23
N GLY A 92 2.05 0.14 7.19
CA GLY A 92 2.84 0.86 6.18
C GLY A 92 3.42 -0.09 5.15
N VAL A 93 3.26 0.24 3.86
CA VAL A 93 3.83 -0.50 2.73
C VAL A 93 4.52 0.44 1.74
N ALA A 94 5.49 -0.07 0.99
CA ALA A 94 6.14 0.71 -0.08
C ALA A 94 5.64 0.25 -1.45
N VAL A 95 5.24 1.19 -2.30
CA VAL A 95 4.77 0.94 -3.68
C VAL A 95 5.81 1.48 -4.65
N VAL A 96 6.54 0.57 -5.29
CA VAL A 96 7.76 0.92 -6.02
C VAL A 96 7.68 0.44 -7.46
N LYS A 97 8.06 1.31 -8.39
CA LYS A 97 8.33 0.94 -9.79
C LYS A 97 9.71 1.38 -10.23
N VAL A 98 10.21 0.70 -11.26
CA VAL A 98 11.37 1.18 -12.02
C VAL A 98 10.89 2.29 -12.97
N ARG A 99 11.69 3.35 -13.12
CA ARG A 99 11.39 4.48 -14.03
C ARG A 99 11.02 4.00 -15.44
N GLY A 100 10.01 4.64 -16.02
CA GLY A 100 9.50 4.31 -17.35
C GLY A 100 8.56 3.10 -17.39
N ALA A 101 8.44 2.33 -16.30
CA ALA A 101 7.46 1.25 -16.23
C ALA A 101 6.03 1.79 -16.06
N ALA A 102 5.06 1.04 -16.60
CA ALA A 102 3.63 1.28 -16.38
C ALA A 102 3.23 1.03 -14.92
N VAL A 103 2.12 1.62 -14.46
CA VAL A 103 1.65 1.49 -13.07
C VAL A 103 1.41 0.04 -12.64
N ARG A 104 0.81 -0.78 -13.51
CA ARG A 104 0.59 -2.22 -13.27
C ARG A 104 1.88 -3.03 -13.04
N ARG A 105 3.05 -2.47 -13.36
CA ARG A 105 4.36 -3.09 -13.13
C ARG A 105 5.00 -2.64 -11.82
N GLY A 106 4.32 -1.78 -11.07
CA GLY A 106 4.66 -1.50 -9.68
C GLY A 106 4.54 -2.76 -8.83
N LYS A 107 5.33 -2.83 -7.78
CA LYS A 107 5.23 -3.88 -6.77
C LYS A 107 4.98 -3.25 -5.42
N VAL A 108 4.23 -3.94 -4.59
CA VAL A 108 3.96 -3.55 -3.21
C VAL A 108 4.86 -4.38 -2.31
N TYR A 109 5.58 -3.70 -1.42
CA TYR A 109 6.55 -4.31 -0.53
C TYR A 109 6.08 -4.16 0.91
N PHE A 110 6.34 -5.21 1.68
CA PHE A 110 5.98 -5.34 3.08
C PHE A 110 7.23 -5.65 3.89
N THR A 111 7.31 -5.11 5.11
CA THR A 111 8.19 -5.69 6.12
C THR A 111 7.68 -7.08 6.49
N VAL A 112 8.57 -7.94 7.03
CA VAL A 112 8.14 -9.24 7.57
C VAL A 112 7.08 -9.06 8.67
N ALA A 113 7.20 -8.02 9.50
CA ALA A 113 6.25 -7.71 10.55
C ALA A 113 4.86 -7.33 9.99
N THR A 114 4.79 -6.37 9.07
CA THR A 114 3.54 -5.94 8.41
C THR A 114 2.86 -7.13 7.73
N TRP A 115 3.61 -7.91 6.95
CA TRP A 115 3.07 -9.08 6.26
C TRP A 115 2.52 -10.13 7.25
N THR A 116 3.25 -10.37 8.34
CA THR A 116 2.83 -11.32 9.38
C THR A 116 1.56 -10.85 10.07
N GLN A 117 1.46 -9.57 10.41
CA GLN A 117 0.26 -8.99 11.02
C GLN A 117 -0.95 -9.10 10.08
N VAL A 118 -0.82 -8.71 8.81
CA VAL A 118 -1.90 -8.81 7.83
C VAL A 118 -2.36 -10.25 7.66
N ARG A 119 -1.41 -11.19 7.56
CA ARG A 119 -1.72 -12.62 7.51
C ARG A 119 -2.51 -13.09 8.74
N HIS A 120 -2.15 -12.62 9.93
CA HIS A 120 -2.87 -12.95 11.16
C HIS A 120 -4.27 -12.35 11.20
N VAL A 121 -4.47 -11.12 10.71
CA VAL A 121 -5.80 -10.53 10.54
C VAL A 121 -6.68 -11.43 9.68
N LEU A 122 -6.13 -11.97 8.60
CA LEU A 122 -6.85 -12.88 7.71
C LEU A 122 -7.01 -14.31 8.25
N GLY A 123 -6.41 -14.64 9.41
CA GLY A 123 -6.42 -15.99 9.95
C GLY A 123 -5.70 -17.03 9.06
N MET A 124 -4.82 -16.58 8.16
CA MET A 124 -4.17 -17.44 7.17
C MET A 124 -2.85 -18.02 7.69
N ASP A 125 -2.50 -19.23 7.26
CA ASP A 125 -1.14 -19.72 7.38
C ASP A 125 -0.21 -19.08 6.31
N THR A 126 1.10 -19.29 6.45
CA THR A 126 2.11 -18.69 5.58
C THR A 126 1.99 -19.12 4.12
N ASP A 127 1.69 -20.38 3.86
CA ASP A 127 1.63 -20.90 2.50
C ASP A 127 0.35 -20.43 1.78
N SER A 128 -0.78 -20.42 2.49
CA SER A 128 -2.05 -19.88 2.01
C SER A 128 -1.93 -18.42 1.59
N MET A 129 -1.41 -17.56 2.48
CA MET A 129 -1.16 -16.13 2.19
C MET A 129 -0.23 -15.94 0.99
N ARG A 130 0.83 -16.75 0.90
CA ARG A 130 1.80 -16.68 -0.19
C ARG A 130 1.20 -17.06 -1.54
N LYS A 131 0.44 -18.15 -1.58
CA LYS A 131 -0.16 -18.67 -2.82
C LYS A 131 -1.29 -17.77 -3.32
N LEU A 132 -2.17 -17.34 -2.43
CA LEU A 132 -3.35 -16.56 -2.80
C LEU A 132 -2.98 -15.19 -3.38
N TYR A 133 -2.04 -14.48 -2.73
CA TYR A 133 -1.64 -13.13 -3.16
C TYR A 133 -0.28 -13.08 -3.87
N GLY A 134 0.29 -14.24 -4.22
CA GLY A 134 1.52 -14.33 -5.01
C GLY A 134 2.76 -13.70 -4.37
N PHE A 135 2.89 -13.76 -3.03
CA PHE A 135 4.02 -13.15 -2.35
C PHE A 135 5.35 -13.83 -2.68
N THR A 136 6.37 -13.02 -2.92
CA THR A 136 7.77 -13.45 -3.02
C THR A 136 8.56 -12.86 -1.86
N ALA A 137 9.33 -13.70 -1.17
CA ALA A 137 10.22 -13.26 -0.11
C ALA A 137 11.61 -12.88 -0.68
N THR A 138 12.17 -11.77 -0.22
CA THR A 138 13.58 -11.45 -0.41
C THR A 138 14.29 -11.52 0.94
N VAL A 139 15.29 -12.39 1.01
CA VAL A 139 16.08 -12.66 2.21
C VAL A 139 17.50 -12.14 1.97
N ARG A 140 18.02 -11.30 2.87
CA ARG A 140 19.36 -10.68 2.73
C ARG A 140 20.17 -10.84 4.01
N GLY A 141 20.96 -11.91 4.07
CA GLY A 141 21.73 -12.27 5.26
C GLY A 141 20.82 -12.65 6.42
N THR A 142 21.34 -12.60 7.65
CA THR A 142 20.63 -13.02 8.88
C THR A 142 19.85 -11.88 9.54
N ASN A 143 20.07 -10.63 9.16
CA ASN A 143 19.30 -9.50 9.68
C ASN A 143 17.90 -9.48 9.02
N THR A 144 16.88 -9.90 9.77
CA THR A 144 15.48 -9.97 9.34
C THR A 144 14.86 -8.61 9.06
N GLU A 145 15.41 -7.50 9.57
CA GLU A 145 15.00 -6.13 9.21
C GLU A 145 15.29 -5.78 7.75
N ARG A 146 16.17 -6.56 7.11
CA ARG A 146 16.50 -6.42 5.67
C ARG A 146 15.68 -7.35 4.79
N TRP A 147 14.87 -8.22 5.40
CA TRP A 147 13.98 -9.11 4.68
C TRP A 147 12.67 -8.40 4.41
N TYR A 148 12.08 -8.70 3.26
CA TYR A 148 10.81 -8.12 2.87
C TYR A 148 10.07 -9.08 1.94
N LEU A 149 8.76 -8.89 1.88
CA LEU A 149 7.89 -9.62 0.97
C LEU A 149 7.31 -8.66 -0.06
N SER A 150 7.04 -9.15 -1.26
CA SER A 150 6.41 -8.35 -2.30
C SER A 150 5.36 -9.12 -3.07
N CYS A 151 4.31 -8.42 -3.50
CA CYS A 151 3.31 -8.89 -4.45
C CYS A 151 3.13 -7.86 -5.57
N GLU A 152 2.39 -8.25 -6.61
CA GLU A 152 1.96 -7.33 -7.67
C GLU A 152 0.82 -6.42 -7.18
N MET A 153 0.59 -5.30 -7.88
CA MET A 153 -0.44 -4.31 -7.52
C MET A 153 -1.85 -4.89 -7.45
N ASP A 154 -2.23 -5.71 -8.41
CA ASP A 154 -3.59 -6.25 -8.52
C ASP A 154 -3.86 -7.25 -7.38
N ALA A 155 -2.85 -8.07 -7.04
CA ALA A 155 -2.91 -8.95 -5.87
C ALA A 155 -2.99 -8.16 -4.56
N PHE A 156 -2.37 -6.97 -4.49
CA PHE A 156 -2.50 -6.09 -3.34
C PHE A 156 -3.90 -5.47 -3.23
N ALA A 157 -4.54 -5.12 -4.34
CA ALA A 157 -5.93 -4.64 -4.33
C ALA A 157 -6.88 -5.70 -3.77
N ALA A 158 -6.78 -6.95 -4.25
CA ALA A 158 -7.56 -8.07 -3.71
C ALA A 158 -7.30 -8.29 -2.21
N LEU A 159 -6.03 -8.23 -1.79
CA LEU A 159 -5.67 -8.32 -0.37
C LEU A 159 -6.34 -7.23 0.48
N VAL A 160 -6.41 -6.00 -0.03
CA VAL A 160 -7.05 -4.88 0.67
C VAL A 160 -8.54 -5.13 0.87
N GLU A 161 -9.24 -5.68 -0.13
CA GLU A 161 -10.67 -6.04 0.01
C GLU A 161 -10.87 -7.09 1.10
N ASP A 162 -10.08 -8.16 1.08
CA ASP A 162 -10.19 -9.24 2.06
C ASP A 162 -9.90 -8.74 3.49
N VAL A 163 -8.87 -7.92 3.65
CA VAL A 163 -8.53 -7.31 4.95
C VAL A 163 -9.68 -6.41 5.43
N ARG A 164 -10.27 -5.59 4.55
CA ARG A 164 -11.42 -4.74 4.88
C ARG A 164 -12.65 -5.53 5.25
N ALA A 165 -12.90 -6.66 4.59
CA ALA A 165 -14.02 -7.54 4.90
C ALA A 165 -13.92 -8.08 6.35
N VAL A 166 -12.70 -8.43 6.80
CA VAL A 166 -12.46 -8.82 8.18
C VAL A 166 -12.70 -7.66 9.16
N TYR A 167 -12.11 -6.48 8.90
CA TYR A 167 -12.32 -5.31 9.77
C TYR A 167 -13.79 -4.87 9.83
N GLY A 168 -14.51 -4.91 8.70
CA GLY A 168 -15.95 -4.63 8.66
C GLY A 168 -16.75 -5.63 9.51
N THR A 169 -16.31 -6.89 9.58
CA THR A 169 -16.94 -7.92 10.41
C THR A 169 -16.66 -7.72 11.91
N GLU A 170 -15.44 -7.30 12.29
CA GLU A 170 -15.10 -7.00 13.69
C GLU A 170 -15.80 -5.73 14.20
N VAL A 171 -15.91 -4.69 13.38
CA VAL A 171 -16.64 -3.46 13.72
C VAL A 171 -18.13 -3.76 13.96
N ILE A 172 -18.74 -4.64 13.15
CA ILE A 172 -20.14 -5.07 13.38
C ILE A 172 -20.29 -5.82 14.71
N ARG A 173 -19.28 -6.58 15.16
CA ARG A 173 -19.32 -7.30 16.44
C ARG A 173 -19.07 -6.40 17.66
N ALA A 174 -18.27 -5.34 17.51
CA ALA A 174 -17.96 -4.40 18.60
C ALA A 174 -19.09 -3.38 18.89
N VAL A 175 -20.10 -3.28 18.02
CA VAL A 175 -21.24 -2.35 18.13
C VAL A 175 -22.54 -3.09 18.54
N ARG A 176 -22.43 -4.31 19.08
CA ARG A 176 -23.54 -5.04 19.71
C ARG A 176 -23.26 -5.23 21.19
#